data_AF-K1SPH2-F1
#
_entry.id   AF-K1SPH2-F1
#
_cell.length_a   1.000
_cell.length_b   1.000
_cell.length_c   1.000
_cell.angle_alpha   90.00
_cell.angle_beta   90.00
_cell.angle_gamma   90.00
#
_symmetry.space_group_name_H-M   'P 1'
#
loop_
_entity.id
_entity.type
_entity.pdbx_description
1 polymer ?
#
loop_
_entity_poly.entity_id
_entity_poly.type
_entity_poly.pdbx_seq_one_letter_code
_entity_poly.pdbx_strand_id
1 'polypeptide(L)'
;GDGTTDYYFERDNGETLYPSERPSGFEAEENRRAVIYFDLLAGAVEGYDYNIRLYRVEKIFTGTSQVVTTQEELEALGGDRTGFNLQTFNLSRKWLTFYALYPVTDNSKHTFALAVDRTPDTPEGQDIGMGNDGTSEEGYLDVVLCHSAGGDAAGYTQGYYISFDLEPIAGELEGMKGIKLRIDTFENGTKYIKLDLPQEK
;
A
#
# COMPACT_ATOMS: atom_id res chain seq x y z
N GLY A 1 16.36 -27.59 -19.53
CA GLY A 1 15.17 -27.12 -18.81
C GLY A 1 15.48 -25.74 -18.35
N ASP A 2 15.05 -24.75 -19.10
CA ASP A 2 15.13 -23.33 -18.77
C ASP A 2 14.09 -23.06 -17.68
N GLY A 3 14.54 -23.09 -16.42
CA GLY A 3 13.70 -22.87 -15.24
C GLY A 3 13.19 -21.43 -15.13
N THR A 4 12.38 -20.99 -16.09
CA THR A 4 11.56 -19.80 -15.93
C THR A 4 10.34 -20.19 -15.12
N THR A 5 10.26 -19.71 -13.88
CA THR A 5 9.04 -19.79 -13.08
C THR A 5 7.92 -19.15 -13.90
N ASP A 6 6.81 -19.86 -14.07
CA ASP A 6 5.65 -19.30 -14.74
C ASP A 6 4.91 -18.36 -13.79
N TYR A 7 4.54 -17.18 -14.26
CA TYR A 7 3.88 -16.16 -13.46
C TYR A 7 3.01 -15.26 -14.36
N TYR A 8 2.05 -14.60 -13.72
CA TYR A 8 1.21 -13.56 -14.32
C TYR A 8 1.10 -12.39 -13.34
N PHE A 9 0.55 -11.26 -13.79
CA PHE A 9 0.24 -10.12 -12.94
C PHE A 9 -1.27 -9.96 -12.82
N GLU A 10 -1.74 -9.58 -11.63
CA GLU A 10 -3.11 -9.16 -11.38
C GLU A 10 -3.12 -7.65 -11.14
N ARG A 11 -3.97 -6.92 -11.86
CA ARG A 11 -4.23 -5.49 -11.63
C ARG A 11 -5.21 -5.33 -10.48
N ASP A 12 -5.23 -4.14 -9.89
CA ASP A 12 -6.13 -3.81 -8.77
C ASP A 12 -7.62 -3.92 -9.11
N ASN A 13 -7.98 -3.92 -10.39
CA ASN A 13 -9.35 -4.13 -10.88
C ASN A 13 -9.69 -5.61 -11.15
N GLY A 14 -8.77 -6.54 -10.84
CA GLY A 14 -8.91 -7.98 -11.03
C GLY A 14 -8.52 -8.50 -12.42
N GLU A 15 -8.15 -7.61 -13.36
CA GLU A 15 -7.71 -8.05 -14.68
C GLU A 15 -6.31 -8.66 -14.62
N THR A 16 -6.10 -9.70 -15.41
CA THR A 16 -4.89 -10.51 -15.41
C THR A 16 -4.05 -10.28 -16.66
N LEU A 17 -2.73 -10.23 -16.50
CA LEU A 17 -1.77 -10.03 -17.58
C LEU A 17 -0.77 -11.18 -17.61
N TYR A 18 -0.80 -11.93 -18.71
CA TYR A 18 0.15 -13.00 -18.95
C TYR A 18 1.32 -12.49 -19.80
N PRO A 19 2.56 -12.52 -19.28
CA PRO A 19 3.71 -12.05 -20.03
C PRO A 19 4.23 -13.16 -20.94
N SER A 20 3.77 -13.23 -22.20
CA SER A 20 4.32 -14.20 -23.16
C SER A 20 5.76 -13.88 -23.57
N GLU A 21 6.14 -12.61 -23.51
CA GLU A 21 7.52 -12.17 -23.72
C GLU A 21 8.04 -11.52 -22.42
N ARG A 22 9.12 -12.10 -21.86
CA ARG A 22 9.65 -11.75 -20.53
C ARG A 22 11.13 -11.35 -20.63
N PRO A 23 11.60 -10.36 -19.85
CA PRO A 23 13.02 -10.06 -19.77
C PRO A 23 13.75 -11.20 -19.01
N SER A 24 14.97 -11.52 -19.42
CA SER A 24 15.78 -12.53 -18.75
C SER A 24 16.19 -12.08 -17.35
N GLY A 25 16.15 -12.99 -16.37
CA GLY A 25 16.71 -12.76 -15.02
C GLY A 25 15.76 -12.08 -14.03
N PHE A 26 14.49 -11.84 -14.39
CA PHE A 26 13.47 -11.49 -13.39
C PHE A 26 12.87 -12.76 -12.77
N GLU A 27 12.95 -12.84 -11.45
CA GLU A 27 12.28 -13.85 -10.65
C GLU A 27 11.07 -13.22 -9.95
N ALA A 28 9.89 -13.72 -10.31
CA ALA A 28 8.65 -13.35 -9.63
C ALA A 28 8.62 -13.95 -8.23
N GLU A 29 8.11 -13.17 -7.29
CA GLU A 29 7.79 -13.62 -5.94
C GLU A 29 6.26 -13.62 -5.82
N GLU A 30 5.71 -14.70 -5.26
CA GLU A 30 4.27 -14.83 -5.05
C GLU A 30 3.78 -13.75 -4.09
N ASN A 31 2.60 -13.19 -4.38
CA ASN A 31 1.94 -12.16 -3.57
C ASN A 31 2.80 -10.90 -3.29
N ARG A 32 3.63 -10.48 -4.26
CA ARG A 32 4.39 -9.23 -4.18
C ARG A 32 3.89 -8.21 -5.20
N ARG A 33 3.91 -6.94 -4.78
CA ARG A 33 3.48 -5.82 -5.61
C ARG A 33 4.65 -5.26 -6.40
N ALA A 34 4.37 -4.84 -7.62
CA ALA A 34 5.35 -4.23 -8.49
C ALA A 34 4.70 -3.22 -9.43
N VAL A 35 5.50 -2.24 -9.86
CA VAL A 35 5.18 -1.42 -11.03
C VAL A 35 5.77 -2.12 -12.25
N ILE A 36 4.93 -2.40 -13.25
CA ILE A 36 5.34 -3.07 -14.49
C ILE A 36 5.25 -2.14 -15.68
N TYR A 37 6.17 -2.32 -16.62
CA TYR A 37 6.21 -1.62 -17.89
C TYR A 37 6.08 -2.64 -19.01
N PHE A 38 5.07 -2.49 -19.86
CA PHE A 38 4.72 -3.49 -20.85
C PHE A 38 4.02 -2.89 -22.08
N ASP A 39 4.02 -3.64 -23.18
CA ASP A 39 3.12 -3.45 -24.30
C ASP A 39 2.09 -4.57 -24.36
N LEU A 40 0.88 -4.26 -24.81
CA LEU A 40 -0.12 -5.25 -25.14
C LEU A 40 0.27 -6.00 -26.42
N LEU A 41 0.15 -7.33 -26.39
CA LEU A 41 0.35 -8.19 -27.55
C LEU A 41 -0.98 -8.59 -28.18
N ALA A 42 -0.95 -8.81 -29.50
CA ALA A 42 -2.04 -9.47 -30.19
C ALA A 42 -2.04 -10.97 -29.86
N GLY A 43 -3.23 -11.58 -29.86
CA GLY A 43 -3.41 -13.01 -29.55
C GLY A 43 -3.73 -13.23 -28.09
N ALA A 44 -4.92 -13.79 -27.84
CA ALA A 44 -5.38 -14.14 -26.50
C ALA A 44 -4.57 -15.33 -25.97
N VAL A 45 -4.33 -15.32 -24.65
CA VAL A 45 -3.84 -16.49 -23.92
C VAL A 45 -5.02 -16.98 -23.09
N GLU A 46 -5.37 -18.26 -23.24
CA GLU A 46 -6.51 -18.84 -22.53
C GLU A 46 -6.34 -18.68 -21.01
N GLY A 47 -7.39 -18.20 -20.35
CA GLY A 47 -7.38 -17.96 -18.90
C GLY A 47 -6.88 -16.58 -18.45
N TYR A 48 -6.46 -15.70 -19.38
CA TYR A 48 -5.97 -14.36 -19.05
C TYR A 48 -6.66 -13.25 -19.85
N ASP A 49 -6.84 -12.09 -19.23
CA ASP A 49 -7.48 -10.93 -19.88
C ASP A 49 -6.58 -10.30 -20.94
N TYR A 50 -5.27 -10.23 -20.66
CA TYR A 50 -4.28 -9.62 -21.54
C TYR A 50 -3.06 -10.49 -21.74
N ASN A 51 -2.55 -10.47 -22.96
CA ASN A 51 -1.23 -10.96 -23.31
C ASN A 51 -0.27 -9.77 -23.41
N ILE A 52 0.92 -9.84 -22.80
CA ILE A 52 1.86 -8.72 -22.75
C ILE A 52 3.29 -9.09 -23.12
N ARG A 53 4.01 -8.08 -23.63
CA ARG A 53 5.48 -8.05 -23.64
C ARG A 53 5.93 -7.23 -22.45
N LEU A 54 6.57 -7.88 -21.49
CA LEU A 54 7.10 -7.25 -20.28
C LEU A 54 8.50 -6.68 -20.53
N TYR A 55 8.71 -5.41 -20.19
CA TYR A 55 10.01 -4.73 -20.34
C TYR A 55 10.76 -4.64 -19.03
N ARG A 56 10.05 -4.29 -17.97
CA ARG A 56 10.64 -3.97 -16.67
C ARG A 56 9.65 -4.23 -15.57
N VAL A 57 10.18 -4.73 -14.46
CA VAL A 57 9.47 -4.87 -13.20
C VAL A 57 10.25 -4.09 -12.14
N GLU A 58 9.61 -3.11 -11.54
CA GLU A 58 10.11 -2.43 -10.35
C GLU A 58 9.39 -3.00 -9.14
N LYS A 59 10.10 -3.81 -8.34
CA LYS A 59 9.59 -4.26 -7.05
C LYS A 59 9.37 -3.03 -6.17
N ILE A 60 8.20 -2.93 -5.57
CA ILE A 60 7.88 -1.85 -4.64
C ILE A 60 7.85 -2.37 -3.21
N PHE A 61 8.06 -1.49 -2.23
CA PHE A 61 7.95 -1.88 -0.84
C PHE A 61 6.57 -2.49 -0.60
N THR A 62 6.54 -3.68 -0.01
CA THR A 62 5.32 -4.38 0.35
C THR A 62 5.37 -4.65 1.84
N GLY A 63 4.63 -3.84 2.60
CA GLY A 63 4.42 -3.98 4.03
C GLY A 63 3.21 -4.82 4.35
N THR A 64 2.99 -5.03 5.65
CA THR A 64 1.83 -5.76 6.18
C THR A 64 0.89 -4.82 6.93
N SER A 65 -0.28 -5.34 7.29
CA SER A 65 -1.22 -4.72 8.21
C SER A 65 -1.36 -5.56 9.49
N GLN A 66 -1.78 -4.93 10.59
CA GLN A 66 -2.12 -5.64 11.82
C GLN A 66 -3.09 -4.85 12.70
N VAL A 67 -3.78 -5.54 13.59
CA VAL A 67 -4.49 -4.92 14.72
C VAL A 67 -3.50 -4.74 15.87
N VAL A 68 -3.45 -3.55 16.47
CA VAL A 68 -2.64 -3.28 17.66
C VAL A 68 -3.54 -2.96 18.84
N THR A 69 -3.17 -3.43 20.03
CA THR A 69 -4.00 -3.30 21.24
C THR A 69 -3.27 -2.56 22.36
N THR A 70 -1.96 -2.35 22.22
CA THR A 70 -1.15 -1.60 23.16
C THR A 70 -0.37 -0.48 22.47
N GLN A 71 -0.08 0.58 23.23
CA GLN A 71 0.72 1.70 22.73
C GLN A 71 2.14 1.26 22.36
N GLU A 72 2.71 0.30 23.08
CA GLU A 72 4.04 -0.27 22.80
C GLU A 72 4.08 -0.96 21.42
N GLU A 73 3.04 -1.73 21.06
CA GLU A 73 2.92 -2.36 19.74
C GLU A 73 2.84 -1.31 18.63
N LEU A 74 2.07 -0.24 18.84
CA LEU A 74 1.94 0.84 17.86
C LEU A 74 3.26 1.61 17.68
N GLU A 75 3.94 1.94 18.77
CA GLU A 75 5.23 2.65 18.73
C GLU A 75 6.33 1.81 18.08
N ALA A 76 6.30 0.48 18.27
CA ALA A 76 7.24 -0.44 17.64
C ALA A 76 7.13 -0.47 16.10
N LEU A 77 5.96 -0.14 15.53
CA LEU A 77 5.77 -0.02 14.08
C LEU A 77 6.37 1.26 13.50
N GLY A 78 6.69 2.24 14.34
CA GLY A 78 7.24 3.54 13.96
C GLY A 78 6.20 4.66 13.85
N GLY A 79 6.68 5.89 14.03
CA GLY A 79 5.89 7.13 14.00
C GLY A 79 6.60 8.27 13.26
N ASP A 80 7.55 7.94 12.37
CA ASP A 80 8.19 8.93 11.52
C ASP A 80 7.17 9.52 10.53
N ARG A 81 7.34 10.81 10.23
CA ARG A 81 6.36 11.55 9.43
C ARG A 81 6.56 11.31 7.94
N THR A 82 5.47 11.12 7.22
CA THR A 82 5.47 10.79 5.79
C THR A 82 4.55 11.75 5.00
N GLY A 83 5.02 12.20 3.84
CA GLY A 83 4.22 12.89 2.83
C GLY A 83 3.63 11.90 1.83
N PHE A 84 2.72 12.35 0.97
CA PHE A 84 2.07 11.48 -0.02
C PHE A 84 1.61 12.25 -1.26
N ASN A 85 1.39 11.54 -2.36
CA ASN A 85 0.67 12.07 -3.52
C ASN A 85 -0.79 11.61 -3.51
N LEU A 86 -1.72 12.55 -3.33
CA LEU A 86 -3.15 12.28 -3.16
C LEU A 86 -3.78 11.50 -4.33
N GLN A 87 -3.27 11.66 -5.56
CA GLN A 87 -3.85 11.02 -6.75
C GLN A 87 -3.45 9.55 -6.92
N THR A 88 -2.59 9.03 -6.04
CA THR A 88 -1.97 7.71 -6.23
C THR A 88 -2.55 6.62 -5.34
N PHE A 89 -3.48 6.97 -4.45
CA PHE A 89 -4.13 5.99 -3.59
C PHE A 89 -4.99 5.05 -4.42
N ASN A 90 -4.73 3.75 -4.26
CA ASN A 90 -5.52 2.68 -4.81
C ASN A 90 -5.81 1.67 -3.70
N LEU A 91 -7.10 1.52 -3.39
CA LEU A 91 -7.60 0.56 -2.43
C LEU A 91 -8.35 -0.56 -3.16
N SER A 92 -7.91 -1.79 -2.92
CA SER A 92 -8.65 -3.01 -3.22
C SER A 92 -8.97 -3.73 -1.91
N ARG A 93 -9.69 -4.86 -1.96
CA ARG A 93 -9.93 -5.68 -0.77
C ARG A 93 -8.66 -6.31 -0.20
N LYS A 94 -7.62 -6.51 -1.02
CA LYS A 94 -6.37 -7.18 -0.63
C LYS A 94 -5.21 -6.21 -0.41
N TRP A 95 -5.24 -5.06 -1.06
CA TRP A 95 -4.10 -4.15 -1.14
C TRP A 95 -4.50 -2.70 -0.97
N LEU A 96 -3.70 -1.97 -0.20
CA LEU A 96 -3.63 -0.51 -0.28
C LEU A 96 -2.28 -0.12 -0.87
N THR A 97 -2.26 0.64 -1.96
CA THR A 97 -1.04 1.17 -2.60
C THR A 97 -1.13 2.68 -2.75
N PHE A 98 -0.04 3.40 -2.47
CA PHE A 98 0.08 4.83 -2.78
C PHE A 98 1.56 5.25 -2.87
N TYR A 99 1.78 6.47 -3.34
CA TYR A 99 3.11 7.07 -3.46
C TYR A 99 3.43 7.89 -2.20
N ALA A 100 4.33 7.37 -1.38
CA ALA A 100 4.83 8.03 -0.17
C ALA A 100 6.03 8.92 -0.50
N LEU A 101 6.17 10.03 0.21
CA LEU A 101 7.30 10.95 0.12
C LEU A 101 7.97 11.10 1.48
N TYR A 102 9.27 10.92 1.55
CA TYR A 102 10.02 11.04 2.80
C TYR A 102 11.49 11.41 2.52
N PRO A 103 12.19 12.08 3.46
CA PRO A 103 13.63 12.24 3.40
C PRO A 103 14.30 10.88 3.36
N VAL A 104 15.25 10.69 2.43
CA VAL A 104 15.93 9.41 2.26
C VAL A 104 17.36 9.61 1.77
N THR A 105 18.26 8.80 2.32
CA THR A 105 19.62 8.58 1.82
C THR A 105 19.85 7.10 1.53
N ASP A 106 19.25 6.20 2.34
CA ASP A 106 19.28 4.75 2.20
C ASP A 106 17.86 4.18 2.38
N ASN A 107 17.16 4.03 1.25
CA ASN A 107 15.78 3.57 1.23
C ASN A 107 15.58 2.16 1.82
N SER A 108 16.64 1.36 1.94
CA SER A 108 16.54 0.00 2.50
C SER A 108 16.28 -0.02 4.01
N LYS A 109 16.48 1.11 4.71
CA LYS A 109 16.23 1.26 6.15
C LYS A 109 14.78 1.59 6.47
N HIS A 110 14.04 2.09 5.50
CA HIS A 110 12.66 2.53 5.71
C HIS A 110 11.72 1.32 5.72
N THR A 111 10.89 1.24 6.76
CA THR A 111 9.81 0.26 6.85
C THR A 111 8.49 0.96 7.07
N PHE A 112 7.43 0.35 6.55
CA PHE A 112 6.07 0.83 6.69
C PHE A 112 5.14 -0.31 7.10
N ALA A 113 4.12 0.02 7.88
CA ALA A 113 3.02 -0.88 8.21
C ALA A 113 1.70 -0.12 8.26
N LEU A 114 0.58 -0.84 8.19
CA LEU A 114 -0.73 -0.33 8.54
C LEU A 114 -1.18 -0.91 9.88
N ALA A 115 -1.73 -0.08 10.75
CA ALA A 115 -2.24 -0.50 12.05
C ALA A 115 -3.72 -0.13 12.20
N VAL A 116 -4.55 -1.10 12.59
CA VAL A 116 -5.86 -0.80 13.20
C VAL A 116 -5.61 -0.57 14.68
N ASP A 117 -5.64 0.69 15.09
CA ASP A 117 -5.35 1.11 16.47
C ASP A 117 -6.57 0.87 17.37
N ARG A 118 -6.45 -0.10 18.29
CA ARG A 118 -7.46 -0.41 19.33
C ARG A 118 -6.93 -0.09 20.74
N THR A 119 -5.96 0.82 20.84
CA THR A 119 -5.38 1.21 22.13
C THR A 119 -6.38 2.02 22.97
N PRO A 120 -6.28 1.99 24.32
CA PRO A 120 -7.20 2.73 25.18
C PRO A 120 -7.08 4.26 25.09
N ASP A 121 -5.93 4.76 24.61
CA ASP A 121 -5.55 6.17 24.62
C ASP A 121 -5.68 6.86 23.26
N THR A 122 -6.29 6.21 22.25
CA THR A 122 -6.45 6.79 20.91
C THR A 122 -7.09 8.19 21.02
N PRO A 123 -6.34 9.28 20.74
CA PRO A 123 -6.84 10.62 20.99
C PRO A 123 -8.02 10.92 20.05
N GLU A 124 -9.16 11.32 20.63
CA GLU A 124 -10.24 11.95 19.87
C GLU A 124 -9.71 13.24 19.22
N GLY A 125 -9.72 13.27 17.89
CA GLY A 125 -9.78 14.47 17.04
C GLY A 125 -8.83 15.63 17.35
N GLN A 126 -7.79 15.79 16.52
CA GLN A 126 -7.26 17.13 16.22
C GLN A 126 -7.22 17.41 14.72
N ASP A 127 -7.73 18.60 14.41
CA ASP A 127 -8.23 19.12 13.14
C ASP A 127 -7.13 19.64 12.21
N ILE A 128 -7.16 19.23 10.93
CA ILE A 128 -6.96 20.09 9.74
C ILE A 128 -7.31 19.32 8.44
N GLY A 129 -8.35 19.76 7.72
CA GLY A 129 -9.01 19.12 6.55
C GLY A 129 -8.15 18.60 5.38
N MET A 130 -8.69 17.81 4.44
CA MET A 130 -10.10 17.58 4.05
C MET A 130 -10.61 16.15 4.36
N GLY A 131 -11.74 16.05 5.07
CA GLY A 131 -12.57 14.83 5.22
C GLY A 131 -12.56 14.18 6.61
N ASN A 132 -13.48 14.62 7.49
CA ASN A 132 -13.78 14.16 8.86
C ASN A 132 -12.68 14.27 9.92
N ASP A 133 -12.92 15.24 10.83
CA ASP A 133 -12.47 15.58 12.21
C ASP A 133 -11.74 14.55 13.12
N GLY A 134 -11.16 13.49 12.58
CA GLY A 134 -10.57 12.41 13.38
C GLY A 134 -11.58 11.62 14.19
N THR A 135 -12.90 11.89 14.11
CA THR A 135 -13.89 10.97 14.68
C THR A 135 -13.96 9.73 13.83
N SER A 136 -14.20 8.58 14.46
CA SER A 136 -14.60 7.40 13.73
C SER A 136 -15.80 7.74 12.86
N GLU A 137 -15.79 7.23 11.64
CA GLU A 137 -16.90 7.44 10.71
C GLU A 137 -17.63 6.13 10.48
N GLU A 138 -18.96 6.20 10.56
CA GLU A 138 -19.80 5.02 10.42
C GLU A 138 -19.56 4.28 9.09
N GLY A 139 -19.05 3.06 9.22
CA GLY A 139 -18.75 2.18 8.11
C GLY A 139 -17.37 2.38 7.49
N TYR A 140 -16.47 3.17 8.07
CA TYR A 140 -15.06 3.18 7.66
C TYR A 140 -14.18 2.61 8.77
N LEU A 141 -13.20 1.79 8.39
CA LEU A 141 -12.19 1.28 9.31
C LEU A 141 -11.09 2.34 9.49
N ASP A 142 -10.88 2.79 10.73
CA ASP A 142 -9.77 3.67 11.08
C ASP A 142 -8.45 2.88 11.04
N VAL A 143 -7.51 3.35 10.22
CA VAL A 143 -6.20 2.74 10.02
C VAL A 143 -5.12 3.80 10.11
N VAL A 144 -4.00 3.49 10.75
CA VAL A 144 -2.84 4.37 10.88
C VAL A 144 -1.73 3.89 9.95
N LEU A 145 -1.13 4.80 9.19
CA LEU A 145 0.16 4.56 8.54
C LEU A 145 1.28 4.69 9.57
N CYS A 146 1.99 3.59 9.80
CA CYS A 146 3.20 3.58 10.62
C CYS A 146 4.42 3.59 9.70
N HIS A 147 5.39 4.46 9.99
CA HIS A 147 6.64 4.58 9.25
C HIS A 147 7.81 4.59 10.24
N SER A 148 8.82 3.76 9.99
CA SER A 148 10.13 3.85 10.63
C SER A 148 11.18 4.18 9.58
N ALA A 149 11.95 5.24 9.80
CA ALA A 149 13.09 5.61 8.96
C ALA A 149 14.35 4.78 9.28
N GLY A 150 14.34 3.96 10.34
CA GLY A 150 15.52 3.19 10.74
C GLY A 150 16.77 4.05 11.02
N GLY A 151 16.55 5.30 11.46
CA GLY A 151 17.59 6.31 11.65
C GLY A 151 17.97 7.11 10.39
N ASP A 152 17.35 6.85 9.23
CA ASP A 152 17.58 7.58 7.97
C ASP A 152 16.64 8.80 7.82
N ALA A 153 16.76 9.75 8.74
CA ALA A 153 15.91 10.95 8.74
C ALA A 153 16.49 12.13 7.93
N ALA A 154 17.61 11.92 7.21
CA ALA A 154 18.32 12.96 6.47
C ALA A 154 18.27 12.71 4.96
N GLY A 155 18.46 13.77 4.18
CA GLY A 155 18.51 13.70 2.71
C GLY A 155 17.46 14.56 2.04
N TYR A 156 17.34 14.40 0.72
CA TYR A 156 16.28 15.03 -0.05
C TYR A 156 15.00 14.20 0.07
N THR A 157 13.85 14.87 0.11
CA THR A 157 12.57 14.19 -0.03
C THR A 157 12.50 13.54 -1.40
N GLN A 158 12.42 12.22 -1.41
CA GLN A 158 12.11 11.42 -2.60
C GLN A 158 10.78 10.72 -2.38
N GLY A 159 10.23 10.13 -3.44
CA GLY A 159 9.01 9.35 -3.30
C GLY A 159 9.09 8.00 -3.97
N TYR A 160 8.31 7.08 -3.42
CA TYR A 160 8.27 5.69 -3.84
C TYR A 160 6.83 5.17 -3.69
N TYR A 161 6.44 4.28 -4.59
CA TYR A 161 5.24 3.48 -4.36
C TYR A 161 5.51 2.51 -3.20
N ILE A 162 4.56 2.47 -2.28
CA ILE A 162 4.49 1.49 -1.20
C ILE A 162 3.13 0.81 -1.23
N SER A 163 3.09 -0.47 -0.89
CA SER A 163 1.87 -1.25 -0.86
C SER A 163 1.78 -2.05 0.43
N PHE A 164 0.54 -2.33 0.87
CA PHE A 164 0.26 -3.04 2.11
C PHE A 164 -0.69 -4.18 1.84
N ASP A 165 -0.32 -5.36 2.33
CA ASP A 165 -1.23 -6.51 2.40
C ASP A 165 -2.29 -6.26 3.48
N LEU A 166 -3.56 -6.36 3.09
CA LEU A 166 -4.72 -6.16 3.95
C LEU A 166 -5.33 -7.48 4.44
N GLU A 167 -4.84 -8.65 3.98
CA GLU A 167 -5.32 -9.95 4.42
C GLU A 167 -5.31 -10.11 5.96
N PRO A 168 -4.27 -9.68 6.70
CA PRO A 168 -4.25 -9.78 8.16
C PRO A 168 -5.37 -9.03 8.89
N ILE A 169 -5.93 -7.98 8.26
CA ILE A 169 -7.03 -7.18 8.82
C ILE A 169 -8.34 -7.37 8.04
N ALA A 170 -8.44 -8.40 7.20
CA ALA A 170 -9.63 -8.63 6.37
C ALA A 170 -10.92 -8.77 7.20
N GLY A 171 -10.83 -9.36 8.40
CA GLY A 171 -11.95 -9.45 9.34
C GLY A 171 -12.43 -8.09 9.86
N GLU A 172 -11.53 -7.11 10.04
CA GLU A 172 -11.89 -5.75 10.45
C GLU A 172 -12.53 -4.94 9.29
N LEU A 173 -12.22 -5.33 8.05
CA LEU A 173 -12.77 -4.72 6.83
C LEU A 173 -14.13 -5.31 6.42
N GLU A 174 -14.55 -6.42 7.02
CA GLU A 174 -15.83 -7.05 6.71
C GLU A 174 -17.00 -6.12 7.05
N GLY A 175 -17.89 -5.89 6.09
CA GLY A 175 -19.02 -4.97 6.24
C GLY A 175 -18.67 -3.48 6.21
N MET A 176 -17.39 -3.10 6.07
CA MET A 176 -16.97 -1.71 5.93
C MET A 176 -17.17 -1.20 4.50
N LYS A 177 -17.45 0.09 4.36
CA LYS A 177 -17.48 0.85 3.10
C LYS A 177 -16.08 1.16 2.60
N GLY A 178 -15.10 1.24 3.49
CA GLY A 178 -13.76 1.75 3.17
C GLY A 178 -12.81 1.83 4.36
N ILE A 179 -11.66 2.45 4.11
CA ILE A 179 -10.65 2.78 5.12
C ILE A 179 -10.62 4.30 5.31
N LYS A 180 -10.51 4.75 6.57
CA LYS A 180 -10.10 6.10 6.92
C LYS A 180 -8.65 6.03 7.41
N LEU A 181 -7.72 6.42 6.53
CA LEU A 181 -6.29 6.32 6.77
C LEU A 181 -5.76 7.59 7.44
N ARG A 182 -5.23 7.46 8.65
CA ARG A 182 -4.45 8.48 9.37
C ARG A 182 -3.00 8.45 8.91
N ILE A 183 -2.48 9.59 8.47
CA ILE A 183 -1.07 9.80 8.11
C ILE A 183 -0.55 11.03 8.87
N ASP A 184 0.52 10.85 9.64
CA ASP A 184 1.22 11.96 10.26
C ASP A 184 2.23 12.56 9.26
N THR A 185 1.94 13.77 8.77
CA THR A 185 2.75 14.41 7.71
C THR A 185 3.77 15.38 8.29
N PHE A 186 4.90 15.56 7.60
CA PHE A 186 5.98 16.44 8.05
C PHE A 186 5.69 17.93 7.86
N GLU A 187 4.81 18.31 6.92
CA GLU A 187 4.47 19.72 6.63
C GLU A 187 3.08 20.15 7.11
N ASN A 188 2.09 19.26 7.12
CA ASN A 188 0.67 19.63 7.25
C ASN A 188 -0.04 18.95 8.41
N GLY A 189 0.72 18.52 9.43
CA GLY A 189 0.20 17.79 10.58
C GLY A 189 -0.42 16.44 10.20
N THR A 190 -1.29 15.93 11.06
CA THR A 190 -2.03 14.69 10.81
C THR A 190 -3.08 14.90 9.73
N LYS A 191 -3.17 13.95 8.79
CA LYS A 191 -4.16 13.91 7.73
C LYS A 191 -4.97 12.63 7.81
N TYR A 192 -6.25 12.74 7.45
CA TYR A 192 -7.15 11.61 7.34
C TYR A 192 -7.62 11.51 5.89
N ILE A 193 -7.42 10.35 5.28
CA ILE A 193 -7.78 10.08 3.88
C ILE A 193 -8.84 9.00 3.87
N LYS A 194 -10.01 9.33 3.32
CA LYS A 194 -11.08 8.37 3.14
C LYS A 194 -10.94 7.67 1.79
N LEU A 195 -10.93 6.35 1.83
CA LEU A 195 -10.75 5.49 0.67
C LEU A 195 -11.90 4.49 0.65
N ASP A 196 -12.73 4.55 -0.40
CA ASP A 196 -13.84 3.62 -0.57
C ASP A 196 -13.30 2.28 -1.10
N LEU A 197 -13.80 1.18 -0.54
CA LEU A 197 -13.59 -0.13 -1.13
C LEU A 197 -14.30 -0.18 -2.49
N PRO A 198 -13.73 -0.90 -3.47
CA PRO A 198 -14.40 -1.11 -4.75
C PRO A 198 -15.72 -1.84 -4.49
N GLN A 199 -16.79 -1.40 -5.17
CA GLN A 199 -18.07 -2.08 -5.12
C GLN A 199 -17.91 -3.52 -5.63
N GLU A 200 -18.54 -4.48 -4.96
CA GLU A 200 -18.58 -5.86 -5.45
C GLU A 200 -19.30 -5.89 -6.80
N LYS A 201 -18.74 -6.64 -7.76
CA LYS A 201 -19.36 -6.87 -9.07
C LYS A 201 -20.46 -7.92 -8.95
#